data_AF-A0A0L0D8C6-F1
#
_entry.id   AF-A0A0L0D8C6-F1
#
_cell.length_a   1.000
_cell.length_b   1.000
_cell.length_c   1.000
_cell.angle_alpha   90.00
_cell.angle_beta   90.00
_cell.angle_gamma   90.00
#
_symmetry.space_group_name_H-M   'P 1'
#
loop_
_entity.id
_entity.type
_entity.pdbx_description
1 polymer ?
#
loop_
_entity_poly.entity_id
_entity_poly.type
_entity_poly.pdbx_seq_one_letter_code
_entity_poly.pdbx_strand_id
1 'polypeptide(L)'
;MDYEAKRLENIRRNQEMLKSLELDASMTALMANAMRPVAASLAEEHGVAAEVAAAPVVVGKKRRRAPAPDAKARQKKAREAAAPVRQSRRIRSQVEAGRGVTSYAEEALEGEARPVAKRSKALDTVSASGKSEEFDDVEFVTMEEYFTARGIEPKVRVVGKYEGWVNPDIAAEHGIPDSASDAWRQGGGGQFSFANPMGIGSKNKVKGAKPRGWSSAKFWSSKLLCKNPNAYFYRHVAPGCERALGEWTRAEHELFIKVAAEHGAGNKWGLFASYIPNRVGYQCSAYYRHVMLKEGIIWDPNWLMAPNGVPHYFGPRVRRRS
;
A
#
# COMPACT_ATOMS: atom_id res chain seq x y z
N MET A 1 -19.31 -24.88 -18.15
CA MET A 1 -18.84 -25.72 -17.04
C MET A 1 -18.78 -24.85 -15.80
N ASP A 2 -19.63 -25.20 -14.84
CA ASP A 2 -20.25 -24.32 -13.85
C ASP A 2 -19.30 -23.70 -12.82
N TYR A 3 -19.36 -22.37 -12.73
CA TYR A 3 -18.79 -21.61 -11.62
C TYR A 3 -19.31 -22.12 -10.26
N GLU A 4 -20.58 -22.53 -10.19
CA GLU A 4 -21.19 -23.09 -8.99
C GLU A 4 -20.57 -24.43 -8.58
N ALA A 5 -20.26 -25.30 -9.55
CA ALA A 5 -19.59 -26.57 -9.28
C ALA A 5 -18.18 -26.34 -8.70
N LYS A 6 -17.43 -25.40 -9.27
CA LYS A 6 -16.08 -25.04 -8.78
C LYS A 6 -16.10 -24.39 -7.40
N ARG A 7 -17.14 -23.61 -7.09
CA ARG A 7 -17.35 -23.01 -5.76
C ARG A 7 -17.65 -24.07 -4.71
N LEU A 8 -18.52 -25.04 -5.02
CA LEU A 8 -18.86 -26.14 -4.11
C LEU A 8 -17.68 -27.07 -3.84
N GLU A 9 -16.88 -27.35 -4.87
CA GLU A 9 -15.66 -28.17 -4.73
C GLU A 9 -14.62 -27.50 -3.82
N ASN A 10 -14.43 -26.18 -3.95
CA ASN A 10 -13.56 -25.42 -3.06
C ASN A 10 -14.04 -25.42 -1.60
N ILE A 11 -15.36 -25.28 -1.38
CA ILE A 11 -15.95 -25.35 -0.03
C ILE A 11 -15.70 -26.73 0.59
N ARG A 12 -15.93 -27.80 -0.17
CA ARG A 12 -15.71 -29.17 0.28
C ARG A 12 -14.25 -29.44 0.63
N ARG A 13 -13.32 -29.00 -0.22
CA ARG A 13 -11.86 -29.15 -0.01
C ARG A 13 -11.39 -28.42 1.25
N ASN A 14 -11.94 -27.24 1.52
CA ASN A 14 -11.65 -26.48 2.74
C ASN A 14 -12.18 -27.18 4.00
N GLN A 15 -13.38 -27.78 3.92
CA GLN A 15 -13.94 -28.56 5.03
C GLN A 15 -13.13 -29.84 5.30
N GLU A 16 -12.64 -30.52 4.25
CA GLU A 16 -11.77 -31.68 4.40
C GLU A 16 -10.40 -31.32 4.98
N MET A 17 -9.82 -30.18 4.57
CA MET A 17 -8.60 -29.65 5.20
C MET A 17 -8.80 -29.38 6.69
N LEU A 18 -9.92 -28.74 7.08
CA LEU A 18 -10.21 -28.46 8.48
C LEU A 18 -10.39 -29.74 9.31
N LYS A 19 -11.04 -30.77 8.75
CA LYS A 19 -11.16 -32.10 9.37
C LYS A 19 -9.80 -32.79 9.50
N SER A 20 -8.94 -32.69 8.48
CA SER A 20 -7.59 -33.29 8.49
C SER A 20 -6.64 -32.64 9.51
N LEU A 21 -6.95 -31.42 9.94
CA LEU A 21 -6.17 -30.68 10.93
C LEU A 21 -6.60 -30.99 12.38
N GLU A 22 -7.56 -31.92 12.59
CA GLU A 22 -8.04 -32.41 13.91
C GLU A 22 -8.24 -31.30 14.96
N LEU A 23 -8.68 -30.12 14.52
CA LEU A 23 -8.83 -28.95 15.38
C LEU A 23 -10.19 -28.89 16.10
N ASP A 24 -11.07 -29.86 15.85
CA ASP A 24 -12.44 -29.85 16.39
C ASP A 24 -12.49 -30.24 17.87
N ALA A 25 -11.62 -31.12 18.37
CA ALA A 25 -11.64 -31.48 19.80
C ALA A 25 -10.94 -30.44 20.69
N SER A 26 -9.82 -29.87 20.22
CA SER A 26 -9.02 -28.95 21.01
C SER A 26 -9.61 -27.54 21.06
N MET A 27 -10.17 -27.04 19.95
CA MET A 27 -10.81 -25.73 19.90
C MET A 27 -12.12 -25.72 20.71
N THR A 28 -12.91 -26.79 20.63
CA THR A 28 -14.17 -26.92 21.39
C THR A 28 -13.90 -27.05 22.89
N ALA A 29 -12.85 -27.75 23.31
CA ALA A 29 -12.42 -27.81 24.70
C ALA A 29 -11.88 -26.46 25.23
N LEU A 30 -11.16 -25.70 24.39
CA LEU A 30 -10.64 -24.37 24.74
C LEU A 30 -11.77 -23.33 24.87
N MET A 31 -12.75 -23.38 23.97
CA MET A 31 -13.95 -22.53 24.04
C MET A 31 -14.83 -22.89 25.24
N ALA A 32 -15.02 -24.18 25.53
CA ALA A 32 -15.76 -24.63 26.71
C ALA A 32 -15.11 -24.20 28.04
N ASN A 33 -13.78 -24.21 28.14
CA ASN A 33 -13.07 -23.69 29.33
C ASN A 33 -13.11 -22.16 29.42
N ALA A 34 -13.10 -21.45 28.29
CA ALA A 34 -13.20 -20.00 28.26
C ALA A 34 -14.60 -19.48 28.65
N MET A 35 -15.66 -20.28 28.43
CA MET A 35 -17.04 -19.92 28.76
C MET A 35 -17.49 -20.32 30.18
N ARG A 36 -16.70 -21.10 30.94
CA ARG A 36 -17.00 -21.48 32.33
C ARG A 36 -17.20 -20.32 33.32
N PRO A 37 -16.39 -19.24 33.33
CA PRO A 37 -16.62 -18.14 34.27
C PRO A 37 -17.88 -17.32 33.94
N VAL A 38 -18.34 -17.37 32.69
CA VAL A 38 -19.57 -16.70 32.24
C VAL A 38 -20.81 -17.51 32.61
N ALA A 39 -20.74 -18.85 32.53
CA ALA A 39 -21.83 -19.72 32.97
C ALA A 39 -21.98 -19.76 34.51
N ALA A 40 -20.87 -19.66 35.25
CA ALA A 40 -20.89 -19.63 36.72
C ALA A 40 -21.51 -18.32 37.26
N SER A 41 -21.27 -17.19 36.60
CA SER A 41 -21.88 -15.90 36.98
C SER A 41 -23.37 -15.83 36.63
N LEU A 42 -23.81 -16.45 35.53
CA LEU A 42 -25.24 -16.57 35.22
C LEU A 42 -26.00 -17.54 36.14
N ALA A 43 -25.34 -18.57 36.69
CA ALA A 43 -25.98 -19.54 37.59
C ALA A 43 -26.19 -18.97 39.01
N GLU A 44 -25.30 -18.07 39.48
CA GLU A 44 -25.48 -17.34 40.74
C GLU A 44 -26.65 -16.35 40.70
N GLU A 45 -26.93 -15.73 39.53
CA GLU A 45 -28.08 -14.82 39.39
C GLU A 45 -29.44 -15.53 39.30
N HIS A 46 -29.49 -16.84 39.02
CA HIS A 46 -30.75 -17.57 38.76
C HIS A 46 -31.02 -18.76 39.70
N GLY A 47 -30.20 -18.99 40.72
CA GLY A 47 -30.53 -19.87 41.85
C GLY A 47 -30.77 -21.35 41.49
N VAL A 48 -30.06 -21.89 40.50
CA VAL A 48 -30.14 -23.32 40.16
C VAL A 48 -28.84 -24.03 40.54
N ALA A 49 -28.92 -24.98 41.46
CA ALA A 49 -27.79 -25.79 41.93
C ALA A 49 -27.31 -26.75 40.82
N ALA A 50 -26.04 -26.65 40.43
CA ALA A 50 -25.39 -27.62 39.55
C ALA A 50 -24.56 -28.62 40.38
N GLU A 51 -24.92 -29.90 40.33
CA GLU A 51 -24.11 -31.00 40.87
C GLU A 51 -22.75 -31.07 40.17
N VAL A 52 -21.67 -30.94 40.95
CA VAL A 52 -20.29 -30.99 40.45
C VAL A 52 -19.75 -32.41 40.62
N ALA A 53 -19.70 -33.17 39.53
CA ALA A 53 -19.00 -34.45 39.49
C ALA A 53 -17.48 -34.24 39.57
N ALA A 54 -16.85 -34.80 40.61
CA ALA A 54 -15.43 -34.71 40.87
C ALA A 54 -14.60 -35.65 39.96
N ALA A 55 -13.52 -35.14 39.37
CA ALA A 55 -12.50 -35.93 38.67
C ALA A 55 -11.09 -35.39 39.00
N PRO A 56 -10.04 -36.22 38.95
CA PRO A 56 -8.91 -36.14 39.88
C PRO A 56 -7.86 -35.07 39.56
N VAL A 57 -7.30 -34.51 40.64
CA VAL A 57 -6.21 -33.54 40.65
C VAL A 57 -4.91 -34.19 40.16
N VAL A 58 -4.40 -33.78 39.00
CA VAL A 58 -3.05 -34.14 38.54
C VAL A 58 -2.04 -33.15 39.14
N VAL A 59 -1.31 -33.61 40.16
CA VAL A 59 -0.21 -32.87 40.79
C VAL A 59 1.00 -32.86 39.85
N GLY A 60 1.24 -31.75 39.15
CA GLY A 60 2.45 -31.53 38.37
C GLY A 60 3.68 -31.35 39.28
N LYS A 61 4.64 -32.29 39.21
CA LYS A 61 5.94 -32.19 39.89
C LYS A 61 6.71 -30.96 39.39
N LYS A 62 7.04 -30.03 40.30
CA LYS A 62 7.99 -28.92 40.08
C LYS A 62 9.35 -29.47 39.61
N ARG A 63 9.74 -29.18 38.37
CA ARG A 63 11.12 -29.37 37.90
C ARG A 63 12.04 -28.34 38.58
N ARG A 64 13.06 -28.81 39.30
CA ARG A 64 14.13 -27.97 39.86
C ARG A 64 14.93 -27.36 38.69
N ARG A 65 15.16 -26.04 38.72
CA ARG A 65 16.06 -25.35 37.78
C ARG A 65 17.50 -25.83 38.01
N ALA A 66 18.19 -26.22 36.94
CA ALA A 66 19.65 -26.40 36.95
C ALA A 66 20.34 -25.02 37.02
N PRO A 67 21.53 -24.91 37.65
CA PRO A 67 22.28 -23.66 37.70
C PRO A 67 22.80 -23.29 36.30
N ALA A 68 22.78 -21.99 35.99
CA ALA A 68 23.21 -21.46 34.69
C ALA A 68 24.73 -21.59 34.51
N PRO A 69 25.24 -21.95 33.31
CA PRO A 69 26.67 -21.94 33.04
C PRO A 69 27.21 -20.52 32.83
N ASP A 70 28.45 -20.34 33.27
CA ASP A 70 29.15 -19.07 33.51
C ASP A 70 29.33 -18.19 32.25
N ALA A 71 28.99 -16.89 32.37
CA ALA A 71 28.92 -15.95 31.26
C ALA A 71 30.29 -15.67 30.60
N LYS A 72 31.39 -15.93 31.31
CA LYS A 72 32.76 -15.69 30.83
C LYS A 72 33.20 -16.69 29.75
N ALA A 73 32.64 -17.90 29.72
CA ALA A 73 32.97 -18.90 28.70
C ALA A 73 32.41 -18.55 27.30
N ARG A 74 31.28 -17.82 27.25
CA ARG A 74 30.65 -17.36 25.99
C ARG A 74 31.45 -16.28 25.29
N GLN A 75 32.07 -15.36 26.03
CA GLN A 75 32.86 -14.27 25.44
C GLN A 75 34.18 -14.75 24.85
N LYS A 76 34.82 -15.78 25.43
CA LYS A 76 36.09 -16.32 24.91
C LYS A 76 35.90 -17.05 23.58
N LYS A 77 34.85 -17.87 23.46
CA LYS A 77 34.55 -18.63 22.22
C LYS A 77 34.06 -17.75 21.06
N ALA A 78 33.47 -16.59 21.35
CA ALA A 78 33.02 -15.64 20.31
C ALA A 78 34.16 -14.75 19.77
N ARG A 79 35.25 -14.59 20.52
CA ARG A 79 36.40 -13.76 20.12
C ARG A 79 37.40 -14.50 19.22
N GLU A 80 37.47 -15.83 19.30
CA GLU A 80 38.36 -16.68 18.49
C GLU A 80 37.84 -16.97 17.07
N ALA A 81 36.57 -16.68 16.76
CA ALA A 81 35.95 -17.02 15.48
C ALA A 81 35.74 -15.82 14.52
N ALA A 82 36.40 -14.68 14.75
CA ALA A 82 36.25 -13.50 13.89
C ALA A 82 37.29 -13.52 12.73
N ALA A 83 36.87 -14.03 11.56
CA ALA A 83 37.61 -13.89 10.31
C ALA A 83 37.69 -12.40 9.87
N PRO A 84 38.77 -11.97 9.19
CA PRO A 84 39.01 -10.55 8.92
C PRO A 84 38.02 -9.96 7.89
N VAL A 85 37.41 -8.84 8.25
CA VAL A 85 36.48 -8.06 7.43
C VAL A 85 37.25 -7.36 6.30
N ARG A 86 36.93 -7.71 5.04
CA ARG A 86 37.52 -7.12 3.84
C ARG A 86 36.99 -5.68 3.65
N GLN A 87 37.85 -4.67 3.80
CA GLN A 87 37.50 -3.28 3.51
C GLN A 87 37.46 -3.05 1.99
N SER A 88 36.28 -2.77 1.42
CA SER A 88 36.16 -2.37 0.02
C SER A 88 36.37 -0.86 -0.14
N ARG A 89 37.41 -0.47 -0.89
CA ARG A 89 37.68 0.93 -1.30
C ARG A 89 36.54 1.43 -2.20
N ARG A 90 35.96 2.59 -1.87
CA ARG A 90 35.00 3.31 -2.73
C ARG A 90 35.75 3.85 -3.96
N ILE A 91 35.38 3.38 -5.15
CA ILE A 91 35.67 4.09 -6.41
C ILE A 91 34.46 4.99 -6.70
N ARG A 92 34.74 6.28 -6.82
CA ARG A 92 33.80 7.33 -7.23
C ARG A 92 33.78 7.34 -8.76
N SER A 93 32.72 6.82 -9.39
CA SER A 93 32.50 7.01 -10.82
C SER A 93 31.55 8.17 -11.05
N GLN A 94 31.93 9.05 -11.99
CA GLN A 94 31.13 10.14 -12.51
C GLN A 94 29.82 9.62 -13.13
N VAL A 95 28.73 10.35 -12.92
CA VAL A 95 27.43 10.08 -13.57
C VAL A 95 27.31 11.04 -14.74
N GLU A 96 27.46 10.51 -15.95
CA GLU A 96 26.94 11.14 -17.16
C GLU A 96 25.44 10.83 -17.31
N ALA A 97 24.74 11.78 -17.92
CA ALA A 97 23.30 11.80 -18.10
C ALA A 97 22.80 10.79 -19.13
N GLY A 98 21.66 10.13 -18.85
CA GLY A 98 20.94 9.31 -19.81
C GLY A 98 19.48 9.11 -19.37
N ARG A 99 18.53 9.39 -20.28
CA ARG A 99 17.07 9.38 -20.11
C ARG A 99 16.45 7.98 -20.27
N GLY A 100 15.27 7.81 -19.67
CA GLY A 100 14.22 6.84 -20.02
C GLY A 100 14.46 5.41 -19.49
N VAL A 101 13.49 4.60 -19.08
CA VAL A 101 12.02 4.59 -19.12
C VAL A 101 11.61 3.67 -17.94
N THR A 102 10.58 4.00 -17.16
CA THR A 102 10.07 3.10 -16.11
C THR A 102 8.67 2.62 -16.46
N SER A 103 8.57 1.37 -16.93
CA SER A 103 7.36 0.56 -16.92
C SER A 103 7.33 -0.24 -15.63
N TYR A 104 6.61 0.20 -14.59
CA TYR A 104 6.27 -0.66 -13.46
C TYR A 104 4.99 -0.18 -12.76
N ALA A 105 3.94 -0.99 -12.84
CA ALA A 105 2.88 -1.08 -11.84
C ALA A 105 2.01 -2.33 -12.04
N GLU A 106 2.59 -3.51 -11.99
CA GLU A 106 1.93 -4.70 -11.42
C GLU A 106 2.98 -5.47 -10.61
N GLU A 107 2.53 -6.24 -9.63
CA GLU A 107 3.31 -6.94 -8.58
C GLU A 107 3.74 -6.09 -7.38
N ALA A 108 2.76 -5.84 -6.50
CA ALA A 108 3.04 -5.70 -5.08
C ALA A 108 1.85 -6.19 -4.26
N LEU A 109 1.61 -7.51 -4.26
CA LEU A 109 0.95 -8.20 -3.17
C LEU A 109 1.39 -9.68 -3.16
N GLU A 110 1.90 -10.07 -1.98
CA GLU A 110 2.21 -11.42 -1.51
C GLU A 110 3.62 -11.96 -1.79
N GLY A 111 4.39 -12.06 -0.70
CA GLY A 111 5.72 -12.63 -0.70
C GLY A 111 5.70 -14.08 -0.25
N GLU A 112 6.29 -14.96 -1.04
CA GLU A 112 6.99 -16.16 -0.56
C GLU A 112 8.40 -16.16 -1.13
N ALA A 113 9.39 -16.27 -0.24
CA ALA A 113 10.80 -16.17 -0.59
C ALA A 113 11.34 -17.53 -1.10
N ARG A 114 11.99 -17.53 -2.27
CA ARG A 114 12.97 -18.56 -2.66
C ARG A 114 14.27 -17.91 -3.13
N PRO A 115 15.45 -18.50 -2.80
CA PRO A 115 16.74 -17.84 -2.98
C PRO A 115 17.23 -18.03 -4.42
N VAL A 116 17.57 -16.92 -5.11
CA VAL A 116 18.18 -16.96 -6.44
C VAL A 116 19.70 -16.87 -6.31
N ALA A 117 20.36 -17.92 -6.81
CA ALA A 117 21.80 -18.07 -6.89
C ALA A 117 22.42 -17.01 -7.83
N LYS A 118 23.65 -16.59 -7.48
CA LYS A 118 24.49 -15.71 -8.28
C LYS A 118 24.83 -16.38 -9.61
N ARG A 119 24.68 -15.67 -10.74
CA ARG A 119 25.22 -16.10 -12.03
C ARG A 119 26.14 -15.02 -12.60
N SER A 120 27.37 -15.43 -12.84
CA SER A 120 28.51 -14.67 -13.36
C SER A 120 28.38 -14.39 -14.87
N LYS A 121 28.99 -13.28 -15.30
CA LYS A 121 29.19 -12.88 -16.71
C LYS A 121 30.14 -13.85 -17.44
N ALA A 122 29.74 -14.27 -18.64
CA ALA A 122 30.58 -14.65 -19.80
C ALA A 122 29.62 -14.68 -21.02
N LEU A 123 29.65 -13.69 -21.91
CA LEU A 123 30.45 -13.59 -23.15
C LEU A 123 30.10 -14.63 -24.23
N ASP A 124 29.51 -14.10 -25.32
CA ASP A 124 29.45 -14.48 -26.74
C ASP A 124 29.21 -15.93 -27.18
N THR A 125 28.16 -16.13 -27.98
CA THR A 125 28.24 -16.66 -29.37
C THR A 125 26.87 -16.68 -30.05
N VAL A 126 26.91 -16.43 -31.36
CA VAL A 126 25.84 -16.28 -32.35
C VAL A 126 25.09 -17.61 -32.61
N SER A 127 23.77 -17.60 -32.80
CA SER A 127 23.11 -18.15 -34.01
C SER A 127 21.58 -18.01 -33.97
N ALA A 128 21.04 -17.89 -35.17
CA ALA A 128 19.66 -17.67 -35.57
C ALA A 128 18.64 -18.69 -35.06
N SER A 129 17.47 -18.19 -34.66
CA SER A 129 16.14 -18.57 -35.18
C SER A 129 15.05 -18.25 -34.17
N GLY A 130 14.02 -17.52 -34.61
CA GLY A 130 12.74 -17.48 -33.91
C GLY A 130 12.09 -16.10 -33.86
N LYS A 131 11.34 -15.78 -34.92
CA LYS A 131 10.21 -14.84 -34.97
C LYS A 131 10.37 -13.55 -34.14
N SER A 132 10.88 -12.50 -34.79
CA SER A 132 10.48 -11.14 -34.44
C SER A 132 8.99 -11.04 -34.72
N GLU A 133 8.15 -11.16 -33.68
CA GLU A 133 6.81 -10.59 -33.75
C GLU A 133 7.00 -9.10 -34.07
N GLU A 134 6.46 -8.74 -35.23
CA GLU A 134 6.31 -7.38 -35.72
C GLU A 134 5.64 -6.58 -34.58
N PHE A 135 6.44 -5.88 -33.79
CA PHE A 135 5.94 -4.82 -32.93
C PHE A 135 5.53 -3.72 -33.90
N ASP A 136 4.28 -3.77 -34.34
CA ASP A 136 3.65 -2.65 -35.03
C ASP A 136 4.03 -1.37 -34.28
N ASP A 137 4.56 -0.39 -35.00
CA ASP A 137 4.80 0.95 -34.48
C ASP A 137 3.45 1.52 -34.04
N VAL A 138 3.06 1.28 -32.78
CA VAL A 138 1.78 1.75 -32.24
C VAL A 138 1.87 3.27 -32.15
N GLU A 139 1.31 3.94 -33.15
CA GLU A 139 1.24 5.40 -33.19
C GLU A 139 0.36 5.90 -32.04
N PHE A 140 0.99 6.55 -31.08
CA PHE A 140 0.28 7.26 -30.01
C PHE A 140 -0.25 8.58 -30.57
N VAL A 141 -1.57 8.75 -30.50
CA VAL A 141 -2.23 9.99 -30.92
C VAL A 141 -2.51 10.88 -29.72
N THR A 142 -2.69 12.18 -29.95
CA THR A 142 -3.11 13.07 -28.88
C THR A 142 -4.55 12.75 -28.45
N MET A 143 -4.91 13.04 -27.20
CA MET A 143 -6.31 12.84 -26.76
C MET A 143 -7.31 13.66 -27.57
N GLU A 144 -6.91 14.83 -28.08
CA GLU A 144 -7.79 15.68 -28.89
C GLU A 144 -8.11 15.03 -30.25
N GLU A 145 -7.10 14.51 -30.94
CA GLU A 145 -7.28 13.75 -32.18
C GLU A 145 -8.08 12.48 -31.94
N TYR A 146 -7.77 11.75 -30.86
CA TYR A 146 -8.47 10.52 -30.49
C TYR A 146 -9.95 10.76 -30.21
N PHE A 147 -10.29 11.81 -29.45
CA PHE A 147 -11.68 12.15 -29.13
C PHE A 147 -12.42 12.67 -30.36
N THR A 148 -11.78 13.49 -31.20
CA THR A 148 -12.36 13.98 -32.45
C THR A 148 -12.70 12.82 -33.40
N ALA A 149 -11.79 11.85 -33.56
CA ALA A 149 -12.00 10.68 -34.40
C ALA A 149 -13.16 9.79 -33.92
N ARG A 150 -13.49 9.84 -32.62
CA ARG A 150 -14.59 9.07 -32.01
C ARG A 150 -15.84 9.89 -31.73
N GLY A 151 -15.85 11.19 -32.03
CA GLY A 151 -16.95 12.10 -31.69
C GLY A 151 -17.24 12.22 -30.19
N ILE A 152 -16.21 12.09 -29.35
CA ILE A 152 -16.34 12.22 -27.88
C ILE A 152 -16.06 13.66 -27.49
N GLU A 153 -16.99 14.29 -26.75
CA GLU A 153 -16.77 15.61 -26.17
C GLU A 153 -16.44 15.51 -24.67
N PRO A 154 -15.25 15.96 -24.24
CA PRO A 154 -14.87 15.86 -22.84
C PRO A 154 -15.65 16.86 -21.98
N LYS A 155 -16.16 16.38 -20.84
CA LYS A 155 -16.89 17.21 -19.88
C LYS A 155 -15.99 18.21 -19.16
N VAL A 156 -14.74 17.82 -18.89
CA VAL A 156 -13.76 18.65 -18.17
C VAL A 156 -12.43 18.62 -18.89
N ARG A 157 -11.81 19.79 -19.03
CA ARG A 157 -10.44 19.94 -19.54
C ARG A 157 -9.52 20.34 -18.39
N VAL A 158 -8.49 19.53 -18.13
CA VAL A 158 -7.49 19.79 -17.07
C VAL A 158 -6.10 19.94 -17.68
N VAL A 159 -5.20 20.61 -16.96
CA VAL A 159 -3.80 20.85 -17.39
C VAL A 159 -2.85 19.78 -16.81
N GLY A 160 -3.38 18.77 -16.12
CA GLY A 160 -2.61 17.73 -15.40
C GLY A 160 -1.96 18.22 -14.10
N LYS A 161 -2.44 19.33 -13.54
CA LYS A 161 -1.99 19.89 -12.27
C LYS A 161 -3.19 20.15 -11.37
N TYR A 162 -3.05 19.75 -10.10
CA TYR A 162 -3.98 20.09 -9.03
C TYR A 162 -3.54 21.36 -8.30
N GLU A 163 -4.41 22.35 -8.27
CA GLU A 163 -4.15 23.67 -7.69
C GLU A 163 -4.87 23.89 -6.35
N GLY A 164 -5.86 23.06 -6.03
CA GLY A 164 -6.57 23.13 -4.75
C GLY A 164 -5.72 22.79 -3.51
N TRP A 165 -6.33 22.98 -2.35
CA TRP A 165 -5.83 22.52 -1.06
C TRP A 165 -6.65 21.33 -0.54
N VAL A 166 -6.51 20.94 0.73
CA VAL A 166 -7.40 19.97 1.38
C VAL A 166 -8.82 20.54 1.45
N ASN A 167 -9.84 19.68 1.42
CA ASN A 167 -11.22 20.07 1.67
C ASN A 167 -11.32 20.94 2.94
N PRO A 168 -11.90 22.16 2.87
CA PRO A 168 -11.95 23.10 4.00
C PRO A 168 -12.59 22.51 5.25
N ASP A 169 -13.63 21.67 5.10
CA ASP A 169 -14.32 21.06 6.25
C ASP A 169 -13.39 20.12 7.02
N ILE A 170 -12.67 19.26 6.29
CA ILE A 170 -11.69 18.31 6.84
C ILE A 170 -10.47 19.07 7.41
N ALA A 171 -10.09 20.17 6.76
CA ALA A 171 -8.99 21.00 7.22
C ALA A 171 -9.31 21.64 8.58
N ALA A 172 -10.51 22.19 8.73
CA ALA A 172 -10.98 22.76 9.99
C ALA A 172 -11.12 21.70 11.08
N GLU A 173 -11.73 20.55 10.77
CA GLU A 173 -11.99 19.47 11.74
C GLU A 173 -10.69 18.90 12.34
N HIS A 174 -9.65 18.74 11.52
CA HIS A 174 -8.39 18.12 11.95
C HIS A 174 -7.24 19.12 12.17
N GLY A 175 -7.53 20.42 12.17
CA GLY A 175 -6.53 21.47 12.38
C GLY A 175 -5.40 21.43 11.33
N ILE A 176 -5.74 21.15 10.07
CA ILE A 176 -4.80 21.23 8.96
C ILE A 176 -4.71 22.70 8.53
N PRO A 177 -3.51 23.30 8.46
CA PRO A 177 -3.37 24.70 8.05
C PRO A 177 -3.88 24.94 6.64
N ASP A 178 -4.37 26.16 6.37
CA ASP A 178 -5.01 26.55 5.10
C ASP A 178 -4.05 26.57 3.89
N SER A 179 -2.75 26.53 4.13
CA SER A 179 -1.71 26.59 3.10
C SER A 179 -0.61 25.56 3.31
N ALA A 180 -0.06 25.07 2.19
CA ALA A 180 1.09 24.16 2.17
C ALA A 180 2.30 24.71 2.93
N SER A 181 2.55 26.02 2.80
CA SER A 181 3.66 26.70 3.45
C SER A 181 3.49 26.74 4.96
N ASP A 182 2.25 26.94 5.43
CA ASP A 182 1.91 26.97 6.85
C ASP A 182 1.96 25.58 7.46
N ALA A 183 1.39 24.58 6.77
CA ALA A 183 1.50 23.17 7.14
C ALA A 183 2.96 22.72 7.31
N TRP A 184 3.83 23.12 6.37
CA TRP A 184 5.25 22.80 6.45
C TRP A 184 5.96 23.50 7.61
N ARG A 185 5.70 24.79 7.82
CA ARG A 185 6.30 25.59 8.89
C ARG A 185 5.89 25.08 10.26
N GLN A 186 4.59 24.86 10.48
CA GLN A 186 4.04 24.40 11.76
C GLN A 186 4.42 22.94 12.06
N GLY A 187 4.53 22.08 11.03
CA GLY A 187 5.00 20.70 11.14
C GLY A 187 6.51 20.54 11.43
N GLY A 188 7.17 21.57 11.94
CA GLY A 188 8.58 21.55 12.38
C GLY A 188 9.61 21.94 11.32
N GLY A 189 9.19 22.36 10.12
CA GLY A 189 10.13 22.80 9.06
C GLY A 189 11.19 21.76 8.68
N GLY A 190 12.23 22.20 7.96
CA GLY A 190 13.40 21.39 7.55
C GLY A 190 13.48 21.08 6.06
N GLN A 191 14.51 20.33 5.66
CA GLN A 191 14.65 19.78 4.30
C GLN A 191 13.94 18.42 4.23
N PHE A 192 13.01 18.26 3.29
CA PHE A 192 12.38 16.97 3.04
C PHE A 192 13.43 15.98 2.52
N SER A 193 13.48 14.78 3.09
CA SER A 193 14.27 13.68 2.54
C SER A 193 13.48 12.38 2.62
N PHE A 194 13.65 11.49 1.65
CA PHE A 194 12.99 10.17 1.67
C PHE A 194 13.38 9.33 2.90
N ALA A 195 14.59 9.53 3.43
CA ALA A 195 15.06 8.87 4.65
C ALA A 195 14.38 9.42 5.92
N ASN A 196 14.07 10.73 5.95
CA ASN A 196 13.42 11.41 7.06
C ASN A 196 12.21 12.19 6.53
N PRO A 197 11.09 11.50 6.23
CA PRO A 197 9.91 12.14 5.65
C PRO A 197 9.30 13.22 6.57
N MET A 198 9.59 13.15 7.87
CA MET A 198 9.16 14.14 8.85
C MET A 198 10.16 15.29 9.03
N GLY A 199 11.32 15.27 8.36
CA GLY A 199 12.35 16.32 8.49
C GLY A 199 13.02 16.41 9.86
N ILE A 200 12.75 15.44 10.75
CA ILE A 200 13.31 15.42 12.09
C ILE A 200 14.78 15.01 11.99
N GLY A 201 15.68 15.83 12.55
CA GLY A 201 17.13 15.58 12.49
C GLY A 201 17.51 14.20 13.02
N SER A 202 18.62 13.64 12.52
CA SER A 202 19.15 12.30 12.84
C SER A 202 19.13 11.93 14.34
N LYS A 203 19.27 12.93 15.23
CA LYS A 203 19.25 12.78 16.69
C LYS A 203 17.87 12.44 17.28
N ASN A 204 16.78 12.79 16.59
CA ASN A 204 15.40 12.52 17.00
C ASN A 204 14.77 11.48 16.06
N LYS A 205 15.40 10.31 15.92
CA LYS A 205 14.76 9.18 15.23
C LYS A 205 13.49 8.84 16.01
N VAL A 206 12.32 9.05 15.40
CA VAL A 206 11.05 8.88 16.10
C VAL A 206 10.92 7.44 16.57
N LYS A 207 11.00 7.26 17.89
CA LYS A 207 10.81 6.00 18.61
C LYS A 207 9.32 5.64 18.58
N GLY A 208 8.82 5.29 17.40
CA GLY A 208 7.47 4.74 17.24
C GLY A 208 7.58 3.34 16.66
N ALA A 209 7.19 2.34 17.45
CA ALA A 209 7.06 0.99 16.93
C ALA A 209 5.99 1.00 15.83
N LYS A 210 6.34 0.48 14.65
CA LYS A 210 5.41 0.32 13.54
C LYS A 210 4.36 -0.73 13.93
N PRO A 211 3.05 -0.47 13.74
CA PRO A 211 2.01 -1.47 13.95
C PRO A 211 2.25 -2.73 13.10
N ARG A 212 1.82 -3.90 13.60
CA ARG A 212 1.89 -5.15 12.84
C ARG A 212 1.03 -5.05 11.57
N GLY A 213 1.52 -5.63 10.47
CA GLY A 213 0.86 -5.58 9.16
C GLY A 213 0.99 -4.25 8.40
N TRP A 214 1.52 -3.19 9.02
CA TRP A 214 1.70 -1.92 8.32
C TRP A 214 3.02 -1.88 7.55
N SER A 215 2.96 -1.35 6.32
CA SER A 215 4.17 -1.00 5.58
C SER A 215 4.83 0.24 6.20
N SER A 216 6.14 0.40 6.02
CA SER A 216 6.85 1.59 6.52
C SER A 216 6.25 2.87 5.95
N ALA A 217 5.87 2.86 4.67
CA ALA A 217 5.25 4.01 4.00
C ALA A 217 3.88 4.37 4.61
N LYS A 218 3.02 3.39 4.91
CA LYS A 218 1.71 3.63 5.54
C LYS A 218 1.86 4.21 6.95
N PHE A 219 2.83 3.71 7.71
CA PHE A 219 3.12 4.22 9.06
C PHE A 219 3.65 5.65 9.04
N TRP A 220 4.60 5.97 8.16
CA TRP A 220 5.14 7.32 8.06
C TRP A 220 4.11 8.32 7.54
N SER A 221 3.31 7.95 6.54
CA SER A 221 2.27 8.84 6.03
C SER A 221 1.20 9.17 7.06
N SER A 222 0.90 8.26 7.98
CA SER A 222 -0.06 8.50 9.07
C SER A 222 0.34 9.65 10.00
N LYS A 223 1.63 10.00 10.06
CA LYS A 223 2.14 11.09 10.90
C LYS A 223 2.20 12.44 10.18
N LEU A 224 1.85 12.46 8.90
CA LEU A 224 2.02 13.63 8.04
C LEU A 224 0.74 14.43 7.85
N LEU A 225 -0.36 14.13 8.55
CA LEU A 225 -1.66 14.80 8.34
C LEU A 225 -1.54 16.33 8.31
N CYS A 226 -1.01 16.94 9.37
CA CYS A 226 -0.88 18.40 9.45
C CYS A 226 0.36 18.97 8.73
N LYS A 227 1.38 18.15 8.43
CA LYS A 227 2.64 18.60 7.80
C LYS A 227 2.63 18.50 6.28
N ASN A 228 2.19 17.36 5.78
CA ASN A 228 2.08 17.04 4.36
C ASN A 228 0.78 16.23 4.15
N PRO A 229 -0.37 16.91 4.12
CA PRO A 229 -1.67 16.25 4.01
C PRO A 229 -1.77 15.43 2.72
N ASN A 230 -1.12 15.85 1.63
CA ASN A 230 -1.07 15.07 0.39
C ASN A 230 -0.50 13.66 0.63
N ALA A 231 0.59 13.54 1.40
CA ALA A 231 1.18 12.23 1.69
C ALA A 231 0.27 11.38 2.57
N TYR A 232 -0.45 11.99 3.51
CA TYR A 232 -1.42 11.32 4.37
C TYR A 232 -2.60 10.76 3.55
N PHE A 233 -3.33 11.64 2.87
CA PHE A 233 -4.55 11.29 2.13
C PHE A 233 -4.29 10.42 0.90
N TYR A 234 -3.03 10.34 0.45
CA TYR A 234 -2.68 9.37 -0.58
C TYR A 234 -2.91 7.92 -0.13
N ARG A 235 -2.82 7.62 1.17
CA ARG A 235 -2.87 6.24 1.72
C ARG A 235 -3.91 6.02 2.81
N HIS A 236 -4.44 7.10 3.36
CA HIS A 236 -5.38 7.09 4.48
C HIS A 236 -6.58 7.98 4.15
N VAL A 237 -7.74 7.63 4.69
CA VAL A 237 -8.92 8.49 4.68
C VAL A 237 -8.86 9.43 5.88
N ALA A 238 -9.79 10.39 5.97
CA ALA A 238 -9.91 11.25 7.14
C ALA A 238 -10.01 10.40 8.43
N PRO A 239 -9.35 10.83 9.53
CA PRO A 239 -9.49 10.19 10.84
C PRO A 239 -10.96 9.94 11.21
N GLY A 240 -11.29 8.72 11.64
CA GLY A 240 -12.66 8.34 12.00
C GLY A 240 -13.51 7.81 10.84
N CYS A 241 -13.07 7.99 9.59
CA CYS A 241 -13.73 7.38 8.43
C CYS A 241 -13.13 6.01 8.07
N GLU A 242 -13.92 5.18 7.41
CA GLU A 242 -13.48 3.90 6.87
C GLU A 242 -13.21 4.00 5.37
N ARG A 243 -12.24 3.21 4.89
CA ARG A 243 -11.88 3.21 3.47
C ARG A 243 -12.82 2.32 2.65
N ALA A 244 -13.40 2.89 1.60
CA ALA A 244 -14.17 2.14 0.62
C ALA A 244 -13.25 1.23 -0.23
N LEU A 245 -13.58 -0.07 -0.31
CA LEU A 245 -12.87 -1.06 -1.11
C LEU A 245 -13.63 -1.51 -2.36
N GLY A 246 -14.88 -1.06 -2.53
CA GLY A 246 -15.76 -1.46 -3.62
C GLY A 246 -15.67 -0.57 -4.86
N GLU A 247 -16.59 -0.84 -5.79
CA GLU A 247 -16.79 -0.10 -7.03
C GLU A 247 -17.11 1.39 -6.77
N TRP A 248 -16.85 2.24 -7.78
CA TRP A 248 -17.16 3.66 -7.72
C TRP A 248 -18.65 3.88 -7.92
N THR A 249 -19.29 4.52 -6.93
CA THR A 249 -20.69 4.91 -7.02
C THR A 249 -20.87 6.11 -7.94
N ARG A 250 -22.09 6.31 -8.45
CA ARG A 250 -22.43 7.46 -9.28
C ARG A 250 -22.20 8.80 -8.56
N ALA A 251 -22.52 8.87 -7.27
CA ALA A 251 -22.30 10.07 -6.47
C ALA A 251 -20.81 10.40 -6.33
N GLU A 252 -19.95 9.40 -6.10
CA GLU A 252 -18.49 9.58 -6.07
C GLU A 252 -17.94 10.01 -7.43
N HIS A 253 -18.49 9.46 -8.52
CA HIS A 253 -18.11 9.82 -9.89
C HIS A 253 -18.44 11.28 -10.22
N GLU A 254 -19.66 11.73 -9.91
CA GLU A 254 -20.08 13.12 -10.11
C GLU A 254 -19.24 14.09 -9.27
N LEU A 255 -18.94 13.72 -8.02
CA LEU A 255 -18.06 14.48 -7.14
C LEU A 255 -16.63 14.55 -7.69
N PHE A 256 -16.10 13.46 -8.24
CA PHE A 256 -14.79 13.45 -8.88
C PHE A 256 -14.71 14.47 -10.02
N ILE A 257 -15.73 14.49 -10.90
CA ILE A 257 -15.80 15.43 -12.02
C ILE A 257 -15.86 16.87 -11.51
N LYS A 258 -16.69 17.14 -10.50
CA LYS A 258 -16.83 18.46 -9.89
C LYS A 258 -15.50 18.98 -9.35
N VAL A 259 -14.80 18.17 -8.55
CA VAL A 259 -13.50 18.53 -7.97
C VAL A 259 -12.44 18.73 -9.05
N ALA A 260 -12.45 17.89 -10.09
CA ALA A 260 -11.54 18.03 -11.22
C ALA A 260 -11.79 19.32 -12.02
N ALA A 261 -13.05 19.75 -12.15
CA ALA A 261 -13.41 21.01 -12.79
C ALA A 261 -13.00 22.24 -11.95
N GLU A 262 -13.16 22.17 -10.62
CA GLU A 262 -12.89 23.28 -9.71
C GLU A 262 -11.39 23.46 -9.40
N HIS A 263 -10.65 22.37 -9.24
CA HIS A 263 -9.27 22.40 -8.73
C HIS A 263 -8.23 21.77 -9.68
N GLY A 264 -8.67 21.21 -10.81
CA GLY A 264 -7.84 20.42 -11.70
C GLY A 264 -7.58 19.00 -11.18
N ALA A 265 -6.81 18.22 -11.93
CA ALA A 265 -6.40 16.87 -11.57
C ALA A 265 -5.05 16.53 -12.21
N GLY A 266 -4.32 15.53 -11.69
CA GLY A 266 -3.13 14.97 -12.39
C GLY A 266 -1.90 14.65 -11.52
N ASN A 267 -1.73 15.28 -10.34
CA ASN A 267 -0.53 15.08 -9.53
C ASN A 267 -0.79 14.86 -8.02
N LYS A 268 -1.38 15.83 -7.32
CA LYS A 268 -1.56 15.85 -5.86
C LYS A 268 -2.81 15.05 -5.45
N TRP A 269 -2.81 13.76 -5.77
CA TRP A 269 -3.96 12.88 -5.59
C TRP A 269 -4.40 12.71 -4.14
N GLY A 270 -3.51 12.90 -3.17
CA GLY A 270 -3.90 12.90 -1.76
C GLY A 270 -4.78 14.11 -1.42
N LEU A 271 -4.38 15.31 -1.82
CA LEU A 271 -5.22 16.50 -1.60
C LEU A 271 -6.56 16.38 -2.34
N PHE A 272 -6.52 15.91 -3.60
CA PHE A 272 -7.73 15.66 -4.38
C PHE A 272 -8.68 14.70 -3.66
N ALA A 273 -8.16 13.59 -3.12
CA ALA A 273 -8.97 12.59 -2.43
C ALA A 273 -9.65 13.11 -1.15
N SER A 274 -9.18 14.21 -0.55
CA SER A 274 -9.86 14.80 0.60
C SER A 274 -11.27 15.32 0.29
N TYR A 275 -11.60 15.58 -0.98
CA TYR A 275 -12.94 15.97 -1.38
C TYR A 275 -13.87 14.77 -1.60
N ILE A 276 -13.33 13.55 -1.71
CA ILE A 276 -14.11 12.35 -2.00
C ILE A 276 -14.09 11.46 -0.75
N PRO A 277 -15.19 11.42 0.03
CA PRO A 277 -15.21 10.70 1.29
C PRO A 277 -14.91 9.21 1.07
N ASN A 278 -14.25 8.59 2.04
CA ASN A 278 -13.89 7.16 2.05
C ASN A 278 -12.94 6.70 0.93
N ARG A 279 -12.51 7.57 0.01
CA ARG A 279 -11.51 7.27 -1.03
C ARG A 279 -10.14 7.82 -0.65
N VAL A 280 -9.10 7.17 -1.15
CA VAL A 280 -7.71 7.59 -0.96
C VAL A 280 -7.04 7.94 -2.28
N GLY A 281 -5.95 8.71 -2.22
CA GLY A 281 -5.33 9.27 -3.43
C GLY A 281 -4.87 8.24 -4.46
N TYR A 282 -4.36 7.08 -4.06
CA TYR A 282 -4.01 6.05 -5.06
C TYR A 282 -5.23 5.45 -5.78
N GLN A 283 -6.41 5.45 -5.14
CA GLN A 283 -7.66 5.02 -5.79
C GLN A 283 -8.09 6.08 -6.80
N CYS A 284 -8.01 7.37 -6.43
CA CYS A 284 -8.35 8.48 -7.31
C CYS A 284 -7.44 8.52 -8.54
N SER A 285 -6.13 8.30 -8.37
CA SER A 285 -5.18 8.30 -9.48
C SER A 285 -5.35 7.09 -10.41
N ALA A 286 -5.74 5.93 -9.88
CA ALA A 286 -6.09 4.78 -10.69
C ALA A 286 -7.39 5.03 -11.47
N TYR A 287 -8.41 5.54 -10.80
CA TYR A 287 -9.72 5.84 -11.41
C TYR A 287 -9.62 6.87 -12.52
N TYR A 288 -8.82 7.91 -12.32
CA TYR A 288 -8.51 8.90 -13.33
C TYR A 288 -8.00 8.26 -14.63
N ARG A 289 -6.99 7.38 -14.52
CA ARG A 289 -6.33 6.77 -15.68
C ARG A 289 -7.19 5.73 -16.36
N HIS A 290 -7.80 4.84 -15.59
CA HIS A 290 -8.47 3.66 -16.15
C HIS A 290 -9.92 3.91 -16.56
N VAL A 291 -10.55 4.96 -16.00
CA VAL A 291 -11.96 5.28 -16.25
C VAL A 291 -12.09 6.67 -16.86
N MET A 292 -11.70 7.72 -16.14
CA MET A 292 -11.97 9.10 -16.57
C MET A 292 -11.35 9.48 -17.92
N LEU A 293 -10.06 9.16 -18.11
CA LEU A 293 -9.36 9.43 -19.38
C LEU A 293 -9.83 8.49 -20.49
N LYS A 294 -10.02 7.21 -20.17
CA LYS A 294 -10.40 6.18 -21.15
C LYS A 294 -11.80 6.40 -21.72
N GLU A 295 -12.75 6.79 -20.88
CA GLU A 295 -14.12 7.13 -21.28
C GLU A 295 -14.21 8.52 -21.92
N GLY A 296 -13.12 9.29 -21.92
CA GLY A 296 -13.07 10.64 -22.48
C GLY A 296 -13.87 11.67 -21.69
N ILE A 297 -14.14 11.42 -20.40
CA ILE A 297 -14.81 12.37 -19.52
C ILE A 297 -13.91 13.55 -19.22
N ILE A 298 -12.64 13.26 -18.95
CA ILE A 298 -11.61 14.26 -18.69
C ILE A 298 -10.59 14.25 -19.82
N TRP A 299 -10.29 15.44 -20.32
CA TRP A 299 -9.18 15.66 -21.25
C TRP A 299 -7.99 16.29 -20.52
N ASP A 300 -6.81 15.72 -20.74
CA ASP A 300 -5.53 16.16 -20.17
C ASP A 300 -4.41 16.12 -21.23
N PRO A 301 -3.76 17.25 -21.57
CA PRO A 301 -2.79 17.32 -22.64
C PRO A 301 -1.51 16.50 -22.38
N ASN A 302 -1.28 16.04 -21.15
CA ASN A 302 -0.09 15.28 -20.77
C ASN A 302 -0.20 13.77 -21.06
N TRP A 303 -1.35 13.33 -21.57
CA TRP A 303 -1.61 11.94 -21.94
C TRP A 303 -1.81 11.81 -23.44
N LEU A 304 -1.30 10.71 -23.98
CA LEU A 304 -1.55 10.24 -25.33
C LEU A 304 -2.42 9.00 -25.27
N MET A 305 -3.19 8.75 -26.33
CA MET A 305 -4.04 7.57 -26.44
C MET A 305 -3.40 6.59 -27.41
N ALA A 306 -3.30 5.35 -26.98
CA ALA A 306 -3.07 4.26 -27.92
C ALA A 306 -4.37 3.98 -28.71
N PRO A 307 -4.30 3.37 -29.90
CA PRO A 307 -5.48 3.00 -30.69
C PRO A 307 -6.51 2.16 -29.92
N ASN A 308 -6.02 1.33 -28.98
CA ASN A 308 -6.85 0.50 -28.08
C ASN A 308 -7.58 1.31 -26.98
N GLY A 309 -7.34 2.62 -26.88
CA GLY A 309 -7.92 3.50 -25.87
C GLY A 309 -7.26 3.46 -24.50
N VAL A 310 -6.10 2.85 -24.38
CA VAL A 310 -5.29 2.93 -23.15
C VAL A 310 -4.55 4.27 -23.14
N PRO A 311 -4.68 5.07 -22.06
CA PRO A 311 -3.96 6.32 -21.93
C PRO A 311 -2.52 6.08 -21.45
N HIS A 312 -1.56 6.72 -22.11
CA HIS A 312 -0.14 6.70 -21.79
C HIS A 312 0.35 8.10 -21.39
N TYR A 313 1.01 8.18 -20.23
CA TYR A 313 1.52 9.44 -19.73
C TYR A 313 2.80 9.83 -20.46
N PHE A 314 2.78 10.99 -21.12
CA PHE A 314 3.92 11.52 -21.87
C PHE A 314 4.62 12.70 -21.16
N GLY A 315 4.04 13.16 -20.04
CA GLY A 315 4.58 14.27 -19.26
C GLY A 315 4.11 15.65 -19.75
N PRO A 316 4.50 16.71 -19.03
CA PRO A 316 4.19 18.08 -19.42
C PRO A 316 4.73 18.36 -20.81
N ARG A 317 3.86 18.65 -21.77
CA ARG A 317 4.28 19.19 -23.06
C ARG A 317 4.79 20.60 -22.83
N VAL A 318 6.10 20.72 -22.58
CA VAL A 318 6.79 22.01 -22.61
C VAL A 318 6.61 22.54 -24.01
N ARG A 319 5.75 23.56 -24.18
CA ARG A 319 5.77 24.37 -25.41
C ARG A 319 7.20 24.86 -25.54
N ARG A 320 7.94 24.33 -26.52
CA ARG A 320 9.20 24.94 -26.93
C ARG A 320 8.84 26.39 -27.26
N ARG A 321 9.35 27.33 -26.48
CA ARG A 321 9.23 28.76 -26.82
C ARG A 321 9.83 28.91 -28.21
N SER A 322 9.00 29.39 -29.13
CA SER A 322 9.38 29.81 -30.48
C SER A 322 10.44 30.90 -30.42
#